data_AF-A0A349ECT6-F1
#
_entry.id   AF-A0A349ECT6-F1
#
_cell.length_a   1.000
_cell.length_b   1.000
_cell.length_c   1.000
_cell.angle_alpha   90.00
_cell.angle_beta   90.00
_cell.angle_gamma   90.00
#
_symmetry.space_group_name_H-M   'P 1'
#
loop_
_entity.id
_entity.type
_entity.pdbx_description
1 polymer ?
#
loop_
_entity_poly.entity_id
_entity_poly.type
_entity_poly.pdbx_seq_one_letter_code
_entity_poly.pdbx_strand_id
1 'polypeptide(L)'
;MEPRFASDEAVRVIRNIRNDGTYPGQPTGALLVRRGSVGYVRQVGVFLQDQLIYTVHFLEADNRIIGCREVELIPADAPWTPNRFERGDRVTARLGLAMQGTVIVAAGATGEIIAVLREPAPTHYHVLFGIRVFLVPESGLEELPDR
;
A
#
# COMPACT_ATOMS: atom_id res chain seq x y z
N MET A 1 -4.93 14.48 22.77
CA MET A 1 -4.14 13.79 21.74
C MET A 1 -3.17 14.81 21.18
N GLU A 2 -1.87 14.54 21.24
CA GLU A 2 -0.85 15.40 20.66
C GLU A 2 -0.59 14.96 19.21
N PRO A 3 -0.61 15.85 18.22
CA PRO A 3 -0.35 15.49 16.83
C PRO A 3 1.13 15.14 16.65
N ARG A 4 1.38 14.03 15.96
CA ARG A 4 2.72 13.58 15.58
C ARG A 4 3.40 14.48 14.54
N PHE A 5 2.62 15.11 13.66
CA PHE A 5 3.13 15.97 12.58
C PHE A 5 2.53 17.38 12.70
N ALA A 6 3.35 18.40 12.55
CA ALA A 6 2.92 19.80 12.53
C ALA A 6 2.51 20.28 11.13
N SER A 7 1.96 21.49 11.06
CA SER A 7 1.69 22.16 9.78
C SER A 7 3.00 22.37 9.00
N ASP A 8 2.91 22.28 7.68
CA ASP A 8 3.98 22.34 6.68
C ASP A 8 5.00 21.17 6.73
N GLU A 9 4.83 20.19 7.62
CA GLU A 9 5.67 18.99 7.60
C GLU A 9 5.40 18.10 6.37
N ALA A 10 6.49 17.63 5.77
CA ALA A 10 6.45 16.68 4.67
C ALA A 10 6.24 15.25 5.20
N VAL A 11 5.19 14.60 4.71
CA VAL A 11 4.80 13.24 5.08
C VAL A 11 4.65 12.36 3.85
N ARG A 12 4.92 11.06 4.01
CA ARG A 12 4.71 10.03 2.98
C ARG A 12 3.56 9.13 3.38
N VAL A 13 2.66 8.85 2.43
CA VAL A 13 1.63 7.82 2.63
C VAL A 13 2.22 6.43 2.49
N ILE A 14 2.00 5.55 3.46
CA ILE A 14 2.55 4.18 3.43
C ILE A 14 1.59 3.15 2.83
N ARG A 15 0.34 3.54 2.57
CA ARG A 15 -0.67 2.73 1.90
C ARG A 15 -1.45 3.56 0.87
N ASN A 16 -2.09 2.89 -0.07
CA ASN A 16 -3.00 3.54 -1.00
C ASN A 16 -4.17 4.16 -0.21
N ILE A 17 -4.39 5.46 -0.40
CA ILE A 17 -5.55 6.15 0.18
C ILE A 17 -6.69 6.02 -0.81
N ARG A 18 -7.78 5.41 -0.36
CA ARG A 18 -9.01 5.24 -1.15
C ARG A 18 -10.13 6.06 -0.52
N ASN A 19 -11.04 6.54 -1.34
CA ASN A 19 -12.19 7.31 -0.86
C ASN A 19 -13.08 6.41 0.00
N ASP A 20 -13.26 6.77 1.26
CA ASP A 20 -14.17 6.10 2.18
C ASP A 20 -15.61 6.66 2.13
N GLY A 21 -15.83 7.65 1.25
CA GLY A 21 -17.11 8.37 1.09
C GLY A 21 -17.03 9.82 1.56
N THR A 22 -15.90 10.27 2.12
CA THR A 22 -15.72 11.65 2.61
C THR A 22 -15.14 12.60 1.57
N TYR A 23 -14.45 12.09 0.54
CA TYR A 23 -13.85 12.93 -0.50
C TYR A 23 -14.87 13.26 -1.60
N PRO A 24 -15.08 14.54 -1.94
CA PRO A 24 -16.11 14.96 -2.88
C PRO A 24 -15.76 14.58 -4.33
N GLY A 25 -16.79 14.25 -5.12
CA GLY A 25 -16.67 14.05 -6.57
C GLY A 25 -15.98 12.75 -7.01
N GLN A 26 -15.66 11.84 -6.09
CA GLN A 26 -15.10 10.52 -6.39
C GLN A 26 -15.97 9.42 -5.78
N PRO A 27 -16.15 8.26 -6.43
CA PRO A 27 -16.91 7.16 -5.84
C PRO A 27 -16.18 6.55 -4.64
N THR A 28 -16.92 5.93 -3.72
CA THR A 28 -16.34 5.13 -2.63
C THR A 28 -15.46 4.02 -3.21
N GLY A 29 -14.28 3.81 -2.62
CA GLY A 29 -13.27 2.87 -3.08
C GLY A 29 -12.32 3.41 -4.15
N ALA A 30 -12.61 4.58 -4.75
CA ALA A 30 -11.72 5.22 -5.72
C ALA A 30 -10.35 5.48 -5.13
N LEU A 31 -9.29 5.19 -5.89
CA LEU A 31 -7.93 5.50 -5.47
C LEU A 31 -7.72 7.02 -5.50
N LEU A 32 -7.42 7.61 -4.35
CA LEU A 32 -7.17 9.04 -4.23
C LEU A 32 -5.69 9.37 -4.33
N VAL A 33 -4.85 8.62 -3.61
CA VAL A 33 -3.39 8.80 -3.55
C VAL A 33 -2.72 7.42 -3.51
N ARG A 34 -1.68 7.22 -4.32
CA ARG A 34 -0.88 6.00 -4.29
C ARG A 34 0.02 5.99 -3.06
N ARG A 35 0.28 4.82 -2.49
CA ARG A 35 1.37 4.68 -1.49
C ARG A 35 2.68 5.22 -2.05
N GLY A 36 3.53 5.74 -1.18
CA GLY A 36 4.80 6.36 -1.55
C GLY A 36 4.70 7.84 -1.89
N SER A 37 3.50 8.35 -2.21
CA SER A 37 3.32 9.78 -2.49
C SER A 37 3.65 10.62 -1.26
N VAL A 38 4.37 11.72 -1.51
CA VAL A 38 4.72 12.72 -0.50
C VAL A 38 3.74 13.88 -0.59
N GLY A 39 3.31 14.39 0.55
CA GLY A 39 2.49 15.59 0.68
C GLY A 39 2.88 16.40 1.90
N TYR A 40 2.24 17.56 2.06
CA TYR A 40 2.53 18.50 3.13
C TYR A 40 1.32 18.67 4.04
N VAL A 41 1.50 18.53 5.34
CA VAL A 41 0.43 18.71 6.33
C VAL A 41 -0.03 20.16 6.30
N ARG A 42 -1.33 20.40 6.10
CA ARG A 42 -1.92 21.75 6.14
C ARG A 42 -2.49 22.04 7.52
N GLN A 43 -3.25 21.08 8.05
CA GLN A 43 -3.97 21.22 9.30
C GLN A 43 -4.18 19.84 9.93
N VAL A 44 -4.28 19.81 11.25
CA VAL A 44 -4.77 18.63 11.99
C VAL A 44 -6.17 18.93 12.54
N GLY A 45 -7.11 18.05 12.22
CA GLY A 45 -8.48 18.07 12.73
C GLY A 45 -8.77 16.85 13.60
N VAL A 46 -9.94 16.85 14.22
CA VAL A 46 -10.44 15.72 15.01
C VAL A 46 -11.74 15.21 14.41
N PHE A 47 -11.83 13.90 14.21
CA PHE A 47 -13.03 13.17 13.83
C PHE A 47 -13.54 12.36 15.02
N LEU A 48 -14.87 12.29 15.21
CA LEU A 48 -15.53 11.58 16.32
C LEU A 48 -14.94 11.86 17.72
N GLN A 49 -14.36 13.06 17.93
CA GLN A 49 -13.74 13.54 19.17
C GLN A 49 -12.46 12.79 19.62
N ASP A 50 -12.11 11.66 19.01
CA ASP A 50 -11.00 10.79 19.43
C ASP A 50 -10.01 10.40 18.32
N GLN A 51 -10.24 10.82 17.07
CA GLN A 51 -9.38 10.46 15.95
C GLN A 51 -8.75 11.69 15.30
N LEU A 52 -7.42 11.78 15.35
CA LEU A 52 -6.69 12.80 14.60
C LEU A 52 -6.73 12.50 13.10
N ILE A 53 -7.11 13.51 12.32
CA ILE A 53 -7.08 13.49 10.86
C ILE A 53 -6.17 14.61 10.38
N TYR A 54 -5.12 14.24 9.65
CA TYR A 54 -4.17 15.15 9.02
C TYR A 54 -4.72 15.52 7.65
N THR A 55 -5.02 16.79 7.42
CA THR A 55 -5.30 17.31 6.09
C THR A 55 -3.98 17.50 5.37
N VAL A 56 -3.68 16.66 4.39
CA VAL A 56 -2.41 16.64 3.65
C VAL A 56 -2.63 17.09 2.22
N HIS A 57 -1.78 18.01 1.74
CA HIS A 57 -1.78 18.50 0.38
C HIS A 57 -0.74 17.75 -0.46
N PHE A 58 -1.21 16.97 -1.43
CA PHE A 58 -0.37 16.21 -2.36
C PHE A 58 -0.26 16.95 -3.69
N LEU A 59 0.83 17.69 -3.86
CA LEU A 59 1.09 18.48 -5.07
C LEU A 59 1.22 17.61 -6.32
N GLU A 60 1.93 16.48 -6.21
CA GLU A 60 2.21 15.56 -7.31
C GLU A 60 1.04 14.60 -7.62
N ALA A 61 0.06 14.49 -6.73
CA ALA A 61 -1.13 13.65 -6.93
C ALA A 61 -2.34 14.53 -7.32
N ASP A 62 -2.26 15.16 -8.49
CA ASP A 62 -3.29 16.06 -9.04
C ASP A 62 -3.65 17.23 -8.10
N ASN A 63 -2.69 17.74 -7.32
CA ASN A 63 -2.93 18.85 -6.39
C ASN A 63 -4.04 18.57 -5.36
N ARG A 64 -4.23 17.30 -4.95
CA ARG A 64 -5.32 16.87 -4.06
C ARG A 64 -5.05 17.22 -2.60
N ILE A 65 -6.11 17.55 -1.86
CA ILE A 65 -6.08 17.74 -0.41
C ILE A 65 -6.90 16.64 0.24
N ILE A 66 -6.25 15.73 0.97
CA ILE A 66 -6.85 14.51 1.50
C ILE A 66 -6.70 14.44 3.01
N GLY A 67 -7.73 13.97 3.71
CA GLY A 67 -7.64 13.59 5.12
C GLY A 67 -6.96 12.24 5.28
N CYS A 68 -5.91 12.18 6.09
CA CYS A 68 -5.15 10.97 6.39
C CYS A 68 -5.15 10.70 7.90
N ARG A 69 -5.26 9.43 8.28
CA ARG A 69 -5.03 9.01 9.67
C ARG A 69 -3.54 8.96 9.95
N GLU A 70 -3.15 9.15 11.22
CA GLU A 70 -1.73 9.11 11.61
C GLU A 70 -1.02 7.82 11.16
N VAL A 71 -1.69 6.67 11.30
CA VAL A 71 -1.18 5.35 10.91
C VAL A 71 -0.93 5.19 9.41
N GLU A 72 -1.36 6.15 8.60
CA GLU A 72 -1.17 6.17 7.15
C GLU A 72 0.06 6.95 6.73
N LEU A 73 0.69 7.66 7.67
CA LEU A 73 1.74 8.64 7.43
C LEU A 73 3.03 8.26 8.14
N ILE A 74 4.15 8.55 7.48
CA ILE A 74 5.50 8.59 8.06
C ILE A 74 6.17 9.90 7.64
N PRO A 75 7.24 10.35 8.33
CA PRO A 75 8.07 11.44 7.82
C PRO A 75 8.51 11.17 6.37
N ALA A 76 8.54 12.19 5.52
CA ALA A 76 8.87 12.00 4.11
C ALA A 76 10.30 11.47 3.88
N ASP A 77 11.22 11.71 4.81
CA ASP A 77 12.60 11.24 4.81
C ASP A 77 12.80 9.88 5.50
N ALA A 78 11.77 9.34 6.16
CA ALA A 78 11.85 8.05 6.80
C ALA A 78 12.10 6.92 5.77
N PRO A 79 12.85 5.86 6.13
CA PRO A 79 13.03 4.70 5.28
C PRO A 79 11.70 4.13 4.81
N TRP A 80 11.56 3.95 3.49
CA TRP A 80 10.38 3.37 2.89
C TRP A 80 10.78 2.49 1.71
N THR A 81 10.43 1.22 1.81
CA THR A 81 10.64 0.27 0.71
C THR A 81 9.36 0.20 -0.11
N PRO A 82 9.39 0.59 -1.40
CA PRO A 82 8.25 0.39 -2.28
C PRO A 82 7.92 -1.10 -2.38
N ASN A 83 6.64 -1.37 -2.47
CA ASN A 83 6.10 -2.68 -2.80
C ASN A 83 5.07 -2.49 -3.91
N ARG A 84 4.79 -3.53 -4.70
CA ARG A 84 3.78 -3.56 -5.77
C ARG A 84 2.46 -4.17 -5.30
N PHE A 85 2.49 -5.12 -4.37
CA PHE A 85 1.30 -5.80 -3.87
C PHE A 85 1.12 -5.62 -2.36
N GLU A 86 -0.12 -5.60 -1.86
CA GLU A 86 -0.46 -5.64 -0.43
C GLU A 86 -1.06 -6.98 -0.04
N ARG A 87 -1.13 -7.23 1.27
CA ARG A 87 -1.90 -8.35 1.81
C ARG A 87 -3.35 -8.32 1.30
N GLY A 88 -3.83 -9.46 0.83
CA GLY A 88 -5.15 -9.64 0.22
C GLY A 88 -5.17 -9.43 -1.30
N ASP A 89 -4.12 -8.88 -1.90
CA ASP A 89 -4.03 -8.76 -3.36
C ASP A 89 -3.94 -10.16 -3.98
N ARG A 90 -4.68 -10.36 -5.06
CA ARG A 90 -4.53 -11.56 -5.91
C ARG A 90 -3.51 -11.28 -7.00
N VAL A 91 -2.64 -12.26 -7.20
CA VAL A 91 -1.49 -12.17 -8.11
C VAL A 91 -1.40 -13.44 -8.96
N THR A 92 -0.64 -13.37 -10.04
CA THR A 92 -0.24 -14.53 -10.82
C THR A 92 1.25 -14.81 -10.64
N ALA A 93 1.63 -16.08 -10.56
CA ALA A 93 3.04 -16.47 -10.57
C ALA A 93 3.61 -16.21 -11.96
N ARG A 94 4.62 -15.34 -12.09
CA ARG A 94 5.27 -15.06 -13.38
C ARG A 94 6.07 -16.25 -13.90
N LEU A 95 6.66 -17.02 -12.99
CA LEU A 95 7.47 -18.21 -13.29
C LEU A 95 6.94 -19.42 -12.51
N GLY A 96 7.26 -20.62 -12.98
CA GLY A 96 6.97 -21.84 -12.24
C GLY A 96 7.73 -21.86 -10.91
N LEU A 97 7.04 -22.12 -9.80
CA LEU A 97 7.67 -22.24 -8.48
C LEU A 97 7.92 -23.71 -8.18
N ALA A 98 9.17 -24.04 -7.87
CA ALA A 98 9.60 -25.39 -7.56
C ALA A 98 9.93 -25.55 -6.07
N MET A 99 9.66 -26.75 -5.55
CA MET A 99 10.09 -27.19 -4.24
C MET A 99 10.86 -28.49 -4.43
N GLN A 100 12.09 -28.55 -3.92
CA GLN A 100 12.97 -29.73 -4.07
C GLN A 100 13.10 -30.18 -5.55
N GLY A 101 13.20 -29.22 -6.48
CA GLY A 101 13.39 -29.49 -7.92
C GLY A 101 12.12 -29.89 -8.69
N THR A 102 10.97 -30.03 -8.03
CA THR A 102 9.69 -30.30 -8.70
C THR A 102 8.86 -29.03 -8.76
N VAL A 103 8.41 -28.65 -9.96
CA VAL A 103 7.49 -27.52 -10.16
C VAL A 103 6.13 -27.89 -9.59
N ILE A 104 5.69 -27.16 -8.57
CA ILE A 104 4.42 -27.39 -7.86
C ILE A 104 3.42 -26.26 -8.05
N VAL A 105 3.88 -25.11 -8.57
CA VAL A 105 3.03 -23.99 -9.02
C VAL A 105 3.44 -23.68 -10.45
N ALA A 106 2.53 -23.79 -11.39
CA ALA A 106 2.78 -23.42 -12.78
C ALA A 106 2.86 -21.89 -12.93
N ALA A 107 3.61 -21.41 -13.93
CA ALA A 107 3.49 -20.02 -14.35
C ALA A 107 2.04 -19.71 -14.74
N GLY A 108 1.57 -18.52 -14.38
CA GLY A 108 0.18 -18.08 -14.54
C GLY A 108 -0.77 -18.54 -13.44
N ALA A 109 -0.34 -19.40 -12.50
CA ALA A 109 -1.19 -19.81 -11.38
C ALA A 109 -1.56 -18.60 -10.51
N THR A 110 -2.82 -18.53 -10.10
CA THR A 110 -3.29 -17.48 -9.19
C THR A 110 -2.94 -17.80 -7.74
N GLY A 111 -2.48 -16.78 -7.02
CA GLY A 111 -2.27 -16.82 -5.58
C GLY A 111 -2.75 -15.55 -4.89
N GLU A 112 -2.70 -15.54 -3.56
CA GLU A 112 -3.06 -14.39 -2.72
C GLU A 112 -1.88 -13.99 -1.83
N ILE A 113 -1.58 -12.70 -1.76
CA ILE A 113 -0.56 -12.18 -0.85
C ILE A 113 -1.08 -12.28 0.59
N ILE A 114 -0.38 -13.02 1.44
CA ILE A 114 -0.74 -13.13 2.87
C ILE A 114 0.16 -12.27 3.77
N ALA A 115 1.37 -11.94 3.31
CA ALA A 115 2.27 -11.02 4.00
C ALA A 115 3.22 -10.30 3.04
N VAL A 116 3.59 -9.06 3.38
CA VAL A 116 4.58 -8.25 2.68
C VAL A 116 5.84 -8.16 3.54
N LEU A 117 6.96 -8.65 3.02
CA LEU A 117 8.26 -8.66 3.68
C LEU A 117 9.15 -7.61 3.02
N ARG A 118 9.28 -6.46 3.68
CA ARG A 118 10.02 -5.29 3.15
C ARG A 118 11.51 -5.32 3.48
N GLU A 119 11.93 -6.25 4.34
CA GLU A 119 13.32 -6.46 4.75
C GLU A 119 13.68 -7.95 4.76
N PRO A 120 14.87 -8.31 4.22
CA PRO A 120 15.79 -7.46 3.46
C PRO A 120 15.21 -7.04 2.10
N ALA A 121 15.64 -5.89 1.57
CA ALA A 121 15.27 -5.47 0.22
C ALA A 121 16.01 -6.32 -0.85
N PRO A 122 15.40 -6.59 -2.02
CA PRO A 122 14.08 -6.11 -2.49
C PRO A 122 12.90 -6.81 -1.80
N THR A 123 11.71 -6.20 -1.87
CA THR A 123 10.49 -6.73 -1.23
C THR A 123 10.17 -8.17 -1.67
N HIS A 124 9.93 -9.03 -0.68
CA HIS A 124 9.41 -10.37 -0.86
C HIS A 124 8.00 -10.49 -0.31
N TYR A 125 7.30 -11.54 -0.71
CA TYR A 125 5.93 -11.81 -0.33
C TYR A 125 5.80 -13.24 0.15
N HIS A 126 5.02 -13.44 1.21
CA HIS A 126 4.38 -14.74 1.41
C HIS A 126 3.13 -14.78 0.54
N VAL A 127 3.11 -15.72 -0.40
CA VAL A 127 2.00 -15.90 -1.34
C VAL A 127 1.42 -17.29 -1.19
N LEU A 128 0.11 -17.37 -0.98
CA LEU A 128 -0.63 -18.61 -0.91
C LEU A 128 -1.05 -19.03 -2.33
N PHE A 129 -0.52 -20.15 -2.80
CA PHE A 129 -0.94 -20.84 -4.03
C PHE A 129 -1.64 -22.15 -3.67
N GLY A 130 -2.96 -22.20 -3.85
CA GLY A 130 -3.78 -23.33 -3.40
C GLY A 130 -3.70 -23.49 -1.87
N ILE A 131 -3.01 -24.53 -1.41
CA ILE A 131 -2.82 -24.81 0.04
C ILE A 131 -1.39 -24.53 0.53
N ARG A 132 -0.51 -23.98 -0.32
CA ARG A 132 0.92 -23.84 -0.02
C ARG A 132 1.36 -22.39 -0.05
N VAL A 133 2.20 -22.02 0.92
CA VAL A 133 2.80 -20.69 1.00
C VAL A 133 4.21 -20.73 0.41
N PHE A 134 4.51 -19.74 -0.42
CA PHE A 134 5.84 -19.53 -1.00
C PHE A 134 6.36 -18.15 -0.60
N LEU A 135 7.67 -18.08 -0.36
CA LEU A 135 8.39 -16.82 -0.35
C LEU A 135 8.74 -16.46 -1.79
N VAL A 136 8.14 -15.40 -2.32
CA VAL A 136 8.31 -14.99 -3.73
C VAL A 136 8.83 -13.55 -3.78
N PRO A 137 9.92 -13.27 -4.52
CA PRO A 137 10.35 -11.89 -4.74
C PRO A 137 9.32 -11.14 -5.60
N GLU A 138 9.24 -9.81 -5.46
CA GLU A 138 8.31 -8.99 -6.25
C GLU A 138 8.36 -9.25 -7.77
N SER A 139 9.57 -9.46 -8.30
CA SER A 139 9.81 -9.73 -9.72
C SER A 139 9.22 -11.06 -10.22
N GLY A 140 8.85 -11.96 -9.31
CA GLY A 140 8.25 -13.27 -9.60
C GLY A 140 6.71 -13.24 -9.65
N LEU A 141 6.08 -12.07 -9.48
CA LEU A 141 4.64 -11.91 -9.42
C LEU A 141 4.14 -10.88 -10.44
N GLU A 142 2.93 -11.11 -10.93
CA GLU A 142 2.20 -10.20 -11.82
C GLU A 142 0.81 -9.91 -11.26
N GLU A 143 0.21 -8.81 -11.71
CA GLU A 143 -1.18 -8.49 -11.40
C GLU A 143 -2.10 -9.55 -12.01
N LEU A 144 -3.11 -9.98 -11.26
CA LEU A 144 -4.15 -10.83 -11.82
C LEU A 144 -4.89 -10.04 -12.91
N PRO A 145 -4.96 -10.52 -14.16
CA PRO A 145 -5.68 -9.84 -15.21
C PRO A 145 -7.14 -9.61 -14.83
N ASP A 146 -7.67 -8.43 -15.12
CA ASP A 146 -9.10 -8.18 -15.04
C ASP A 146 -9.83 -9.14 -15.98
N ARG A 147 -10.83 -9.84 -15.44
CA ARG A 147 -11.67 -10.80 -16.18
C ARG A 147 -12.80 -10.12 -16.91
#